data_AF-A0A661ZA47-F1
#
_entry.id   AF-A0A661ZA47-F1
#
_cell.length_a   1.000
_cell.length_b   1.000
_cell.length_c   1.000
_cell.angle_alpha   90.00
_cell.angle_beta   90.00
_cell.angle_gamma   90.00
#
_symmetry.space_group_name_H-M   'P 1'
#
loop_
_entity.id
_entity.type
_entity.pdbx_description
1 polymer ?
#
loop_
_entity_poly.entity_id
_entity_poly.type
_entity_poly.pdbx_seq_one_letter_code
_entity_poly.pdbx_strand_id
1 'polypeptide(L)' 'MKRSLFKSKRNLFMSATLMFGLLTATFQFKGNTIHWLWEGNIQTAVILGITAIIFGFFWFLENRKAKKAENK' A
#
# COMPACT_ATOMS: atom_id res chain seq x y z
N MET A 1 -26.24 15.78 7.32
CA MET A 1 -24.81 15.51 7.64
C MET A 1 -24.39 14.14 7.05
N LYS A 2 -24.25 14.02 5.71
CA LYS A 2 -24.00 12.74 5.00
C LYS A 2 -22.88 12.82 3.93
N ARG A 3 -22.10 13.90 3.89
CA ARG A 3 -21.10 14.14 2.83
C ARG A 3 -19.67 13.65 3.15
N SER A 4 -19.29 13.44 4.42
CA SER A 4 -17.91 13.02 4.78
C SER A 4 -17.62 11.55 4.45
N LEU A 5 -18.61 10.66 4.63
CA LEU A 5 -18.47 9.22 4.35
C LEU A 5 -18.14 8.89 2.89
N PHE A 6 -18.63 9.69 1.93
CA PHE A 6 -18.43 9.43 0.51
C PHE A 6 -17.00 9.76 0.04
N LYS A 7 -16.35 10.78 0.62
CA LYS A 7 -14.96 11.14 0.32
C LYS A 7 -13.98 10.12 0.91
N SER A 8 -14.28 9.61 2.11
CA SER A 8 -13.52 8.54 2.77
C SER A 8 -13.55 7.23 1.98
N LYS A 9 -14.71 6.80 1.47
CA LYS A 9 -14.83 5.59 0.64
C LYS A 9 -14.11 5.69 -0.71
N ARG A 10 -14.08 6.86 -1.35
CA ARG A 10 -13.32 7.08 -2.60
C ARG A 10 -11.81 6.95 -2.40
N ASN A 11 -11.28 7.47 -1.29
CA ASN A 11 -9.86 7.30 -0.95
C ASN A 11 -9.49 5.84 -0.68
N LEU A 12 -10.39 5.06 -0.07
CA LEU A 12 -10.16 3.62 0.15
C LEU A 12 -10.11 2.84 -1.17
N PHE A 13 -11.00 3.14 -2.12
CA PHE A 13 -10.99 2.47 -3.41
C PHE A 13 -9.72 2.80 -4.21
N MET A 14 -9.34 4.07 -4.26
CA MET A 14 -8.12 4.52 -4.94
C MET A 14 -6.87 3.93 -4.28
N SER A 15 -6.82 3.87 -2.95
CA SER A 15 -5.75 3.23 -2.19
C SER A 15 -5.69 1.72 -2.44
N ALA A 16 -6.83 1.03 -2.47
CA ALA A 16 -6.89 -0.41 -2.74
C ALA A 16 -6.41 -0.74 -4.16
N THR A 17 -6.82 0.02 -5.18
CA THR A 17 -6.33 -0.16 -6.55
C THR A 17 -4.83 0.09 -6.66
N LEU A 18 -4.32 1.12 -5.98
CA LEU A 18 -2.89 1.44 -5.99
C LEU A 18 -2.08 0.35 -5.27
N MET A 19 -2.61 -0.18 -4.17
CA MET A 19 -2.01 -1.30 -3.45
C MET A 19 -2.00 -2.58 -4.29
N PHE A 20 -3.11 -2.92 -4.94
CA PHE A 20 -3.18 -4.06 -5.87
C PHE A 20 -2.25 -3.89 -7.07
N GLY A 21 -2.17 -2.69 -7.64
CA GLY A 21 -1.26 -2.36 -8.75
C GLY A 21 0.20 -2.55 -8.36
N LEU A 22 0.59 -2.05 -7.18
CA LEU A 22 1.93 -2.29 -6.62
C LEU A 22 2.19 -3.77 -6.39
N LEU A 23 1.19 -4.51 -5.89
CA LEU A 23 1.30 -5.96 -5.65
C LEU A 23 1.48 -6.70 -6.98
N THR A 24 0.74 -6.36 -8.03
CA THR A 24 0.95 -6.92 -9.38
C THR A 24 2.30 -6.55 -9.96
N ALA A 25 2.85 -5.38 -9.67
CA ALA A 25 4.17 -4.96 -10.12
C ALA A 25 5.32 -5.76 -9.46
N THR A 26 5.05 -6.41 -8.32
CA THR A 26 6.02 -7.33 -7.70
C THR A 26 6.11 -8.69 -8.39
N PHE A 27 5.21 -8.97 -9.34
CA PHE A 27 5.25 -10.18 -10.14
C PHE A 27 5.79 -9.86 -11.54
N GLN A 28 6.77 -10.66 -11.97
CA GLN A 28 7.25 -10.67 -13.34
C GLN A 28 6.64 -11.86 -14.07
N PHE A 29 5.94 -11.58 -15.16
CA PHE A 29 5.41 -12.62 -16.05
C PHE A 29 6.49 -12.93 -17.11
N LYS A 30 7.14 -14.09 -16.99
CA LYS A 30 8.15 -14.54 -17.95
C LYS A 30 7.69 -15.87 -18.54
N GLY A 31 7.23 -15.83 -19.79
CA GLY A 31 6.65 -17.01 -20.44
C GLY A 31 5.36 -17.46 -19.77
N ASN A 32 5.25 -18.75 -19.45
CA ASN A 32 4.06 -19.35 -18.83
C ASN A 32 4.11 -19.38 -17.29
N THR A 33 5.13 -18.78 -16.67
CA THR A 33 5.36 -18.82 -15.22
C THR A 33 5.37 -17.42 -14.61
N ILE A 34 4.80 -17.35 -13.40
CA ILE A 34 4.80 -16.15 -12.56
C ILE A 34 6.04 -16.22 -11.67
N HIS A 35 6.92 -15.26 -11.85
CA HIS A 35 8.14 -15.11 -11.05
C HIS A 35 8.01 -13.91 -10.13
N TRP A 36 8.66 -13.95 -8.97
CA TRP A 36 8.80 -12.74 -8.16
C TRP A 36 9.79 -11.79 -8.85
N LEU A 37 9.53 -10.49 -8.83
CA LEU A 37 10.43 -9.49 -9.42
C LEU A 37 11.85 -9.56 -8.82
N TRP A 38 11.95 -10.01 -7.56
CA TRP A 38 13.20 -10.19 -6.83
C TRP A 38 13.71 -11.64 -6.83
N GLU A 39 13.17 -12.51 -7.69
CA GLU A 39 13.63 -13.90 -7.79
C GLU A 39 15.12 -13.95 -8.16
N GLY A 40 15.93 -14.58 -7.31
CA GLY A 40 17.40 -14.57 -7.42
C GLY A 40 18.10 -13.39 -6.74
N ASN A 41 17.37 -12.40 -6.23
CA ASN A 41 17.93 -11.27 -5.48
C ASN A 41 17.22 -11.06 -4.12
N ILE A 42 17.70 -11.80 -3.12
CA ILE A 42 17.18 -11.75 -1.73
C ILE A 42 17.29 -10.34 -1.13
N GLN A 43 18.33 -9.57 -1.51
CA GLN A 43 18.55 -8.23 -0.97
C GLN A 43 17.40 -7.28 -1.32
N THR A 44 16.91 -7.33 -2.56
CA THR A 44 15.77 -6.53 -3.00
C THR A 44 14.51 -6.83 -2.19
N ALA A 45 14.24 -8.11 -1.90
CA ALA A 45 13.08 -8.52 -1.09
C ALA A 45 13.17 -7.97 0.34
N VAL A 46 14.35 -8.03 0.96
CA VAL A 46 14.58 -7.52 2.32
C VAL A 46 14.40 -6.00 2.37
N ILE A 47 14.98 -5.28 1.41
CA ILE A 47 14.84 -3.81 1.33
C ILE A 47 13.37 -3.43 1.16
N LEU A 48 12.63 -4.10 0.26
CA LEU A 48 11.20 -3.86 0.06
C LEU A 48 10.39 -4.13 1.34
N GLY A 49 10.70 -5.22 2.06
CA GLY A 49 10.06 -5.55 3.34
C GLY A 49 10.28 -4.47 4.40
N ILE A 50 11.53 -4.03 4.59
CA ILE A 50 11.86 -2.95 5.54
C ILE A 50 11.13 -1.66 5.15
N THR A 51 11.17 -1.29 3.87
CA THR A 51 10.53 -0.07 3.37
C THR A 51 9.02 -0.11 3.59
N ALA A 52 8.37 -1.26 3.37
CA ALA A 52 6.95 -1.44 3.62
C ALA A 52 6.58 -1.28 5.10
N ILE A 53 7.41 -1.79 6.02
CA ILE A 53 7.21 -1.61 7.46
C ILE A 53 7.29 -0.13 7.84
N ILE A 54 8.30 0.58 7.35
CA ILE A 54 8.50 2.02 7.62
C ILE A 54 7.31 2.83 7.10
N PHE A 55 6.91 2.62 5.83
CA PHE A 55 5.76 3.30 5.26
C PHE A 55 4.46 2.96 6.00
N GLY A 56 4.24 1.69 6.36
CA GLY A 56 3.08 1.27 7.14
C GLY A 56 3.03 1.96 8.50
N PHE A 57 4.18 2.10 9.18
CA PHE A 57 4.29 2.81 10.45
C PHE A 57 3.97 4.30 10.32
N PHE A 58 4.56 4.98 9.34
CA PHE A 58 4.27 6.40 9.07
C PHE A 58 2.79 6.62 8.72
N TRP A 59 2.24 5.77 7.86
CA TRP A 59 0.82 5.80 7.48
C TRP A 59 -0.11 5.63 8.69
N PHE A 60 0.24 4.73 9.61
CA PHE A 60 -0.53 4.53 10.85
C PHE A 60 -0.49 5.76 11.77
N LEU A 61 0.70 6.35 11.96
CA LEU A 61 0.85 7.58 12.74
C LEU A 61 0.05 8.73 12.15
N GLU A 62 0.09 8.91 10.83
CA GLU A 62 -0.61 9.98 10.14
C GLU A 62 -2.13 9.79 10.18
N ASN A 63 -2.63 8.57 9.97
CA ASN A 63 -4.07 8.29 10.12
C ASN A 63 -4.58 8.50 11.54
N ARG A 64 -3.77 8.21 12.58
CA ARG A 64 -4.14 8.54 13.96
C ARG A 64 -4.25 10.04 14.19
N LYS A 65 -3.39 10.85 13.56
CA LYS A 65 -3.44 12.32 13.63
C LYS A 65 -4.66 12.86 12.88
N ALA A 66 -4.93 12.37 11.67
CA ALA A 66 -6.09 12.77 10.88
C ALA A 66 -7.42 12.51 11.61
N LYS A 67 -7.58 11.32 12.23
CA LYS A 67 -8.77 10.98 13.03
C LYS A 67 -8.95 11.84 14.28
N LYS A 68 -7.85 12.33 14.88
CA LYS A 68 -7.93 13.26 16.03
C LYS A 68 -8.34 14.67 15.61
N ALA A 69 -7.97 15.11 14.40
CA ALA A 69 -8.35 16.42 13.87
C ALA A 69 -9.82 16.50 13.44
N GLU A 70 -10.43 15.39 13.02
CA GLU A 70 -11.85 15.34 12.61
C GLU A 70 -12.84 15.34 13.79
N ASN A 71 -12.37 15.02 15.01
CA ASN A 71 -13.18 14.97 16.25
C ASN A 71 -13.09 16.24 17.11
N LYS A 72 -12.46 17.31 16.62
CA LYS A 72 -12.44 18.65 17.24
C LYS A 72 -13.27 19.61 16.40
#